data_AF-W0E506-F1
#
_entry.id   AF-W0E506-F1
#
_cell.length_a   1.000
_cell.length_b   1.000
_cell.length_c   1.000
_cell.angle_alpha   90.00
_cell.angle_beta   90.00
_cell.angle_gamma   90.00
#
_symmetry.space_group_name_H-M   'P 1'
#
loop_
_entity.id
_entity.type
_entity.pdbx_description
1 polymer ?
#
loop_
_entity_poly.entity_id
_entity_poly.type
_entity_poly.pdbx_seq_one_letter_code
_entity_poly.pdbx_strand_id
1 'polypeptide(L)'
;MTHHCSRPRPTRWLTGALLALVTSLLAPAASAVETARDHDCLRCHAMSTLAYREPDSGEIRSLALDPRRLDHSVHAELACSDCHARGYGRYPHRAKLADEQLGCVECHADDPADATYRLDRIAEEFDASVHATSDHHKLRQFDCHSCHDPHAFRASQVGDDLGAIVRRDNQTCLDCHHRVTDPLRGSHAWLPQRDAHWAAVRCIDCHTPTTPQASHQILAAADSSKRCVACHSRDSRLREGLYRYRLAQDQAEHGWLTSLVRNDAYIVGMSRSPLLDALSLAILALVALVIALHGYGRYRLARRRKENDR
;
A
#
# COMPACT_ATOMS: atom_id res chain seq x y z
N MET A 1 -37.30 44.92 3.61
CA MET A 1 -37.83 45.91 4.59
C MET A 1 -37.99 45.15 5.90
N THR A 2 -37.30 45.40 7.00
CA THR A 2 -36.62 46.59 7.51
C THR A 2 -35.36 46.17 8.28
N HIS A 3 -34.33 47.01 8.13
CA HIS A 3 -33.10 47.04 8.92
C HIS A 3 -33.40 47.18 10.42
N HIS A 4 -32.48 46.74 11.29
CA HIS A 4 -31.96 47.57 12.38
C HIS A 4 -30.52 47.15 12.73
N CYS A 5 -29.66 48.17 12.75
CA CYS A 5 -28.24 48.17 13.02
C CYS A 5 -28.03 49.09 14.24
N SER A 6 -27.30 48.65 15.27
CA SER A 6 -26.61 49.59 16.20
C SER A 6 -25.48 48.88 16.97
N ARG A 7 -24.30 49.51 16.92
CA ARG A 7 -23.03 49.19 17.60
C ARG A 7 -23.00 49.80 19.04
N PRO A 8 -21.85 50.02 19.72
CA PRO A 8 -20.92 49.08 20.38
C PRO A 8 -20.56 49.45 21.86
N ARG A 9 -19.92 48.52 22.60
CA ARG A 9 -18.90 48.66 23.70
C ARG A 9 -19.21 49.51 24.96
N PRO A 10 -18.82 49.10 26.20
CA PRO A 10 -17.40 49.09 26.58
C PRO A 10 -16.91 48.00 27.58
N THR A 11 -15.59 47.96 27.65
CA THR A 11 -14.65 47.24 28.53
C THR A 11 -14.88 47.37 30.03
N ARG A 12 -14.79 46.25 30.78
CA ARG A 12 -14.33 46.14 32.19
C ARG A 12 -13.72 44.74 32.39
N TRP A 13 -12.38 44.62 32.34
CA TRP A 13 -11.47 44.55 33.50
C TRP A 13 -11.80 43.44 34.51
N LEU A 14 -11.01 42.35 34.40
CA LEU A 14 -10.43 41.53 35.48
C LEU A 14 -11.31 41.13 36.67
N THR A 15 -11.74 39.86 36.69
CA THR A 15 -11.74 38.99 37.88
C THR A 15 -12.04 37.55 37.46
N GLY A 16 -11.22 36.58 37.87
CA GLY A 16 -11.60 35.16 37.79
C GLY A 16 -10.56 34.19 37.22
N ALA A 17 -9.28 34.34 37.57
CA ALA A 17 -8.36 33.22 37.52
C ALA A 17 -8.67 32.30 38.72
N LEU A 18 -9.27 31.13 38.47
CA LEU A 18 -9.23 29.88 39.26
C LEU A 18 -10.48 29.03 38.92
N LEU A 19 -10.41 28.29 37.82
CA LEU A 19 -11.07 26.99 37.75
C LEU A 19 -10.10 26.02 37.05
N ALA A 20 -9.06 25.68 37.81
CA ALA A 20 -8.16 24.60 37.46
C ALA A 20 -8.92 23.27 37.52
N LEU A 21 -8.95 22.59 36.38
CA LEU A 21 -8.26 21.31 36.26
C LEU A 21 -8.78 20.16 37.16
N VAL A 22 -10.00 19.66 36.93
CA VAL A 22 -10.40 18.31 37.40
C VAL A 22 -11.36 17.64 36.41
N THR A 23 -10.93 17.37 35.17
CA THR A 23 -11.64 16.46 34.25
C THR A 23 -10.70 15.61 33.39
N SER A 24 -9.51 15.28 33.89
CA SER A 24 -8.59 14.35 33.20
C SER A 24 -8.03 13.34 34.19
N LEU A 25 -8.85 12.39 34.64
CA LEU A 25 -8.40 11.22 35.42
C LEU A 25 -9.38 10.02 35.31
N LEU A 26 -10.08 9.90 34.20
CA LEU A 26 -10.65 8.63 33.75
C LEU A 26 -10.05 8.30 32.39
N ALA A 27 -8.77 7.94 32.40
CA ALA A 27 -8.24 7.08 31.35
C ALA A 27 -8.97 5.71 31.47
N PRO A 28 -9.30 5.03 30.36
CA PRO A 28 -10.05 3.79 30.43
C PRO A 28 -9.18 2.74 31.12
N ALA A 29 -9.66 2.16 32.22
CA ALA A 29 -9.03 1.01 32.85
C ALA A 29 -8.91 -0.20 31.89
N ALA A 30 -9.65 -0.20 30.78
CA ALA A 30 -9.57 -1.19 29.71
C ALA A 30 -8.17 -1.25 29.06
N SER A 31 -7.62 -0.10 28.64
CA SER A 31 -6.32 -0.06 27.92
C SER A 31 -5.14 -0.51 28.79
N ALA A 32 -5.20 -0.31 30.11
CA ALA A 32 -4.15 -0.74 31.04
C ALA A 32 -4.19 -2.25 31.36
N VAL A 33 -5.37 -2.87 31.29
CA VAL A 33 -5.55 -4.32 31.50
C VAL A 33 -5.18 -5.10 30.22
N GLU A 34 -5.44 -4.50 29.05
CA GLU A 34 -5.12 -5.05 27.73
C GLU A 34 -3.60 -5.13 27.51
N THR A 35 -2.90 -4.00 27.67
CA THR A 35 -1.43 -3.92 27.61
C THR A 35 -0.73 -4.84 28.62
N ALA A 36 -1.34 -5.08 29.78
CA ALA A 36 -0.82 -6.01 30.78
C ALA A 36 -0.92 -7.49 30.35
N ARG A 37 -1.94 -7.86 29.56
CA ARG A 37 -2.12 -9.24 29.05
C ARG A 37 -1.20 -9.56 27.88
N ASP A 38 -0.94 -8.61 26.99
CA ASP A 38 0.00 -8.81 25.88
C ASP A 38 1.43 -8.98 26.38
N HIS A 39 1.79 -8.27 27.46
CA HIS A 39 3.08 -8.46 28.13
C HIS A 39 3.26 -9.91 28.63
N ASP A 40 2.20 -10.59 29.10
CA ASP A 40 2.29 -11.97 29.58
C ASP A 40 2.59 -12.97 28.45
N CYS A 41 1.97 -12.81 27.29
CA CYS A 41 2.24 -13.62 26.10
C CYS A 41 3.69 -13.41 25.61
N LEU A 42 4.10 -12.15 25.53
CA LEU A 42 5.42 -11.77 25.02
C LEU A 42 6.58 -12.17 25.95
N ARG A 43 6.34 -12.47 27.24
CA ARG A 43 7.38 -13.01 28.13
C ARG A 43 8.07 -14.25 27.57
N CYS A 44 7.31 -15.13 26.92
CA CYS A 44 7.85 -16.31 26.27
C CYS A 44 7.98 -16.10 24.76
N HIS A 45 6.98 -15.52 24.11
CA HIS A 45 6.99 -15.39 22.66
C HIS A 45 8.06 -14.41 22.13
N ALA A 46 8.54 -13.44 22.92
CA ALA A 46 9.67 -12.60 22.50
C ALA A 46 11.04 -13.30 22.51
N MET A 47 11.11 -14.57 22.96
CA MET A 47 12.37 -15.32 22.99
C MET A 47 12.67 -15.88 21.58
N SER A 48 13.79 -15.47 20.98
CA SER A 48 14.19 -15.87 19.62
C SER A 48 14.40 -17.38 19.44
N THR A 49 14.58 -18.13 20.53
CA THR A 49 14.76 -19.58 20.52
C THR A 49 13.47 -20.35 20.80
N LEU A 50 12.33 -19.67 21.01
CA LEU A 50 11.07 -20.36 21.28
C LEU A 50 10.60 -21.06 20.01
N ALA A 51 10.48 -22.38 20.08
CA ALA A 51 10.03 -23.21 18.99
C ALA A 51 9.33 -24.45 19.53
N TYR A 52 8.47 -25.07 18.73
CA TYR A 52 7.95 -26.40 19.00
C TYR A 52 8.31 -27.35 17.87
N ARG A 53 8.41 -28.65 18.19
CA ARG A 53 8.58 -29.70 17.21
C ARG A 53 7.21 -30.24 16.85
N GLU A 54 6.85 -30.15 15.57
CA GLU A 54 5.60 -30.69 15.07
C GLU A 54 5.61 -32.23 15.22
N PRO A 55 4.62 -32.84 15.89
CA PRO A 55 4.64 -34.27 16.19
C PRO A 55 4.68 -35.17 14.95
N ASP A 56 3.98 -34.79 13.89
CA ASP A 56 3.79 -35.63 12.71
C ASP A 56 4.98 -35.53 11.72
N SER A 57 5.43 -34.33 11.42
CA SER A 57 6.53 -34.10 10.47
C SER A 57 7.91 -34.10 11.12
N GLY A 58 7.97 -33.86 12.44
CA GLY A 58 9.22 -33.60 13.16
C GLY A 58 9.85 -32.24 12.86
N GLU A 59 9.19 -31.38 12.07
CA GLU A 59 9.67 -30.04 11.72
C GLU A 59 9.75 -29.14 12.96
N ILE A 60 10.78 -28.28 13.02
CA ILE A 60 10.88 -27.26 14.07
C ILE A 60 10.17 -26.01 13.57
N ARG A 61 9.06 -25.66 14.24
CA ARG A 61 8.28 -24.46 13.99
C ARG A 61 8.67 -23.41 15.01
N SER A 62 9.13 -22.25 14.54
CA SER A 62 9.36 -21.10 15.42
C SER A 62 8.03 -20.64 16.01
N LEU A 63 8.01 -20.39 17.32
CA LEU A 63 6.94 -19.68 18.02
C LEU A 63 7.41 -18.30 18.49
N ALA A 64 8.65 -17.94 18.16
CA ALA A 64 9.25 -16.66 18.47
C ALA A 64 8.60 -15.54 17.66
N LEU A 65 8.35 -14.43 18.33
CA LEU A 65 7.84 -13.19 17.81
C LEU A 65 8.87 -12.08 18.05
N ASP A 66 9.05 -11.19 17.09
CA ASP A 66 9.81 -9.95 17.29
C ASP A 66 8.84 -8.83 17.73
N PRO A 67 8.91 -8.37 18.99
CA PRO A 67 8.00 -7.33 19.49
C PRO A 67 8.09 -6.02 18.69
N ARG A 68 9.24 -5.70 18.09
CA ARG A 68 9.37 -4.49 17.27
C ARG A 68 8.66 -4.63 15.94
N ARG A 69 8.60 -5.84 15.38
CA ARG A 69 7.83 -6.09 14.15
C ARG A 69 6.33 -6.03 14.42
N LEU A 70 5.89 -6.55 15.57
CA LEU A 70 4.51 -6.43 16.03
C LEU A 70 4.09 -4.97 16.22
N ASP A 71 4.90 -4.17 16.91
CA ASP A 71 4.66 -2.74 17.15
C ASP A 71 4.57 -1.90 15.86
N HIS A 72 5.16 -2.39 14.76
CA HIS A 72 5.10 -1.76 13.44
C HIS A 72 4.09 -2.41 12.48
N SER A 73 3.34 -3.40 12.94
CA SER A 73 2.30 -4.06 12.16
C SER A 73 1.00 -3.26 12.16
N VAL A 74 0.10 -3.58 11.23
CA VAL A 74 -1.26 -3.00 11.23
C VAL A 74 -2.12 -3.52 12.41
N HIS A 75 -1.69 -4.57 13.09
CA HIS A 75 -2.37 -5.18 14.24
C HIS A 75 -1.70 -4.82 15.56
N ALA A 76 -0.79 -3.83 15.60
CA ALA A 76 -0.03 -3.47 16.79
C ALA A 76 -0.91 -3.09 18.00
N GLU A 77 -2.12 -2.61 17.75
CA GLU A 77 -3.08 -2.19 18.78
C GLU A 77 -4.04 -3.32 19.22
N LEU A 78 -4.03 -4.47 18.54
CA LEU A 78 -4.85 -5.62 18.91
C LEU A 78 -4.18 -6.40 20.04
N ALA A 79 -5.00 -6.85 20.99
CA ALA A 79 -4.54 -7.78 21.99
C ALA A 79 -4.31 -9.16 21.36
N CYS A 80 -3.36 -9.93 21.90
CA CYS A 80 -3.11 -11.31 21.45
C CYS A 80 -4.40 -12.14 21.49
N SER A 81 -5.26 -11.88 22.48
CA SER A 81 -6.53 -12.59 22.70
C SER A 81 -7.66 -12.21 21.74
N ASP A 82 -7.47 -11.16 20.94
CA ASP A 82 -8.46 -10.77 19.92
C ASP A 82 -8.43 -11.73 18.74
N CYS A 83 -7.24 -12.28 18.43
CA CYS A 83 -7.08 -13.35 17.45
C CYS A 83 -7.00 -14.72 18.14
N HIS A 84 -6.06 -14.92 19.06
CA HIS A 84 -5.88 -16.22 19.71
C HIS A 84 -6.94 -16.48 20.77
N ALA A 85 -7.80 -17.47 20.55
CA ALA A 85 -8.96 -17.74 21.37
C ALA A 85 -8.59 -18.10 22.82
N ARG A 86 -9.61 -18.07 23.67
CA ARG A 86 -9.47 -18.38 25.09
C ARG A 86 -9.08 -19.85 25.28
N GLY A 87 -7.81 -20.07 25.60
CA GLY A 87 -7.25 -21.41 25.83
C GLY A 87 -5.77 -21.39 26.25
N TYR A 88 -5.09 -20.28 25.98
CA TYR A 88 -3.67 -20.06 26.28
C TYR A 88 -3.38 -19.62 27.73
N GLY A 89 -4.40 -19.53 28.60
CA GLY A 89 -4.22 -19.11 30.01
C GLY A 89 -3.45 -20.09 30.91
N ARG A 90 -3.01 -21.25 30.38
CA ARG A 90 -2.16 -22.23 31.08
C ARG A 90 -0.99 -22.64 30.20
N TYR A 91 0.20 -22.65 30.79
CA TYR A 91 1.43 -23.17 30.20
C TYR A 91 1.79 -24.55 30.79
N PRO A 92 2.31 -25.50 29.98
CA PRO A 92 2.39 -25.47 28.52
C PRO A 92 0.98 -25.45 27.90
N HIS A 93 0.85 -24.75 26.78
CA HIS A 93 -0.43 -24.67 26.06
C HIS A 93 -0.86 -26.05 25.57
N ARG A 94 -2.17 -26.26 25.43
CA ARG A 94 -2.70 -27.54 24.94
C ARG A 94 -2.32 -27.69 23.47
N ALA A 95 -1.76 -28.85 23.08
CA ALA A 95 -1.29 -29.08 21.71
C ALA A 95 -2.37 -28.83 20.63
N LYS A 96 -3.64 -29.14 20.93
CA LYS A 96 -4.78 -28.90 20.03
C LYS A 96 -5.00 -27.42 19.66
N LEU A 97 -4.44 -26.48 20.43
CA LEU A 97 -4.52 -25.06 20.12
C LEU A 97 -3.62 -24.68 18.93
N ALA A 98 -2.64 -25.52 18.55
CA ALA A 98 -1.81 -25.28 17.37
C ALA A 98 -2.60 -25.33 16.05
N ASP A 99 -3.78 -25.97 16.05
CA ASP A 99 -4.66 -26.07 14.87
C ASP A 99 -5.73 -24.96 14.84
N GLU A 100 -5.56 -23.92 15.65
CA GLU A 100 -6.49 -22.79 15.72
C GLU A 100 -6.57 -22.07 14.37
N GLN A 101 -7.76 -22.09 13.76
CA GLN A 101 -8.04 -21.35 12.54
C GLN A 101 -8.45 -19.93 12.92
N LEU A 102 -7.62 -18.97 12.54
CA LEU A 102 -7.86 -17.54 12.75
C LEU A 102 -8.53 -16.96 11.50
N GLY A 103 -9.76 -16.47 11.64
CA GLY A 103 -10.48 -15.81 10.56
C GLY A 103 -10.11 -14.33 10.46
N CYS A 104 -9.75 -13.86 9.26
CA CYS A 104 -9.51 -12.44 9.00
C CYS A 104 -10.81 -11.71 8.61
N VAL A 105 -11.59 -12.33 7.72
CA VAL A 105 -12.74 -11.68 7.05
C VAL A 105 -13.81 -11.23 8.05
N GLU A 106 -14.03 -11.97 9.13
CA GLU A 106 -15.09 -11.68 10.09
C GLU A 106 -14.92 -10.31 10.78
N CYS A 107 -13.69 -9.91 11.10
CA CYS A 107 -13.42 -8.59 11.67
C CYS A 107 -13.40 -7.50 10.60
N HIS A 108 -12.98 -7.83 9.38
CA HIS A 108 -12.78 -6.86 8.28
C HIS A 108 -14.00 -6.69 7.34
N ALA A 109 -15.06 -7.49 7.49
CA ALA A 109 -16.20 -7.49 6.55
C ALA A 109 -17.01 -6.17 6.57
N ASP A 110 -17.09 -5.51 7.72
CA ASP A 110 -17.99 -4.36 7.96
C ASP A 110 -17.27 -3.10 8.50
N ASP A 111 -15.93 -3.06 8.51
CA ASP A 111 -15.21 -1.87 8.95
C ASP A 111 -15.23 -0.80 7.83
N PRO A 112 -15.91 0.35 8.02
CA PRO A 112 -15.95 1.43 7.03
C PRO A 112 -14.57 2.05 6.77
N ALA A 113 -13.63 1.92 7.71
CA ALA A 113 -12.24 2.34 7.55
C ALA A 113 -11.47 1.41 6.60
N ASP A 114 -11.87 0.14 6.51
CA ASP A 114 -11.33 -0.88 5.60
C ASP A 114 -12.13 -1.05 4.31
N ALA A 115 -13.04 -0.12 3.98
CA ALA A 115 -13.72 -0.11 2.69
C ALA A 115 -12.75 -0.09 1.49
N THR A 116 -11.49 0.31 1.72
CA THR A 116 -10.38 0.24 0.74
C THR A 116 -9.90 -1.19 0.47
N TYR A 117 -9.92 -2.06 1.48
CA TYR A 117 -9.43 -3.43 1.44
C TYR A 117 -10.61 -4.38 1.70
N ARG A 118 -11.42 -4.59 0.66
CA ARG A 118 -12.57 -5.48 0.67
C ARG A 118 -12.14 -6.94 0.87
N LEU A 119 -11.93 -7.35 2.13
CA LEU A 119 -11.37 -8.67 2.46
C LEU A 119 -12.27 -9.84 2.01
N ASP A 120 -13.57 -9.61 1.94
CA ASP A 120 -14.53 -10.54 1.34
C ASP A 120 -14.18 -10.86 -0.11
N ARG A 121 -13.94 -9.83 -0.92
CA ARG A 121 -13.51 -9.98 -2.31
C ARG A 121 -12.09 -10.55 -2.41
N ILE A 122 -11.20 -10.16 -1.52
CA ILE A 122 -9.82 -10.69 -1.48
C ILE A 122 -9.84 -12.20 -1.21
N ALA A 123 -10.73 -12.68 -0.32
CA ALA A 123 -10.89 -14.10 -0.06
C ALA A 123 -11.35 -14.84 -1.33
N GLU A 124 -12.33 -14.31 -2.07
CA GLU A 124 -12.75 -14.90 -3.36
C GLU A 124 -11.60 -14.95 -4.39
N GLU A 125 -10.80 -13.88 -4.48
CA GLU A 125 -9.64 -13.84 -5.38
C GLU A 125 -8.56 -14.85 -4.95
N PHE A 126 -8.31 -15.00 -3.64
CA PHE A 126 -7.39 -15.98 -3.10
C PHE A 126 -7.87 -17.41 -3.36
N ASP A 127 -9.16 -17.70 -3.18
CA ASP A 127 -9.76 -19.02 -3.46
C ASP A 127 -9.63 -19.39 -4.94
N ALA A 128 -9.59 -18.39 -5.83
CA ALA A 128 -9.34 -18.57 -7.26
C ALA A 128 -7.84 -18.66 -7.63
N SER A 129 -6.93 -18.52 -6.66
CA SER A 129 -5.48 -18.56 -6.90
C SER A 129 -4.94 -19.98 -7.06
N VAL A 130 -3.77 -20.09 -7.69
CA VAL A 130 -3.05 -21.37 -7.81
C VAL A 130 -2.65 -21.94 -6.44
N HIS A 131 -2.51 -21.10 -5.41
CA HIS A 131 -2.16 -21.55 -4.06
C HIS A 131 -3.33 -22.18 -3.32
N ALA A 132 -4.57 -21.75 -3.59
CA ALA A 132 -5.76 -22.36 -3.03
C ALA A 132 -6.27 -23.56 -3.85
N THR A 133 -6.10 -23.53 -5.18
CA THR A 133 -6.67 -24.54 -6.09
C THR A 133 -5.76 -25.73 -6.37
N SER A 134 -4.46 -25.65 -6.05
CA SER A 134 -3.52 -26.74 -6.30
C SER A 134 -3.66 -27.87 -5.27
N ASP A 135 -3.58 -29.11 -5.74
CA ASP A 135 -3.58 -30.33 -4.93
C ASP A 135 -2.20 -30.67 -4.31
N HIS A 136 -1.20 -29.82 -4.52
CA HIS A 136 0.16 -30.08 -4.07
C HIS A 136 0.21 -30.16 -2.53
N HIS A 137 0.77 -31.24 -1.98
CA HIS A 137 0.73 -31.53 -0.54
C HIS A 137 1.23 -30.38 0.37
N LYS A 138 2.19 -29.56 -0.10
CA LYS A 138 2.69 -28.39 0.65
C LYS A 138 1.68 -27.24 0.78
N LEU A 139 0.59 -27.28 0.03
CA LEU A 139 -0.44 -26.24 0.01
C LEU A 139 -1.70 -26.63 0.79
N ARG A 140 -1.75 -27.82 1.41
CA ARG A 140 -2.93 -28.32 2.13
C ARG A 140 -3.39 -27.45 3.31
N GLN A 141 -2.50 -26.61 3.83
CA GLN A 141 -2.77 -25.67 4.92
C GLN A 141 -2.43 -24.22 4.49
N PHE A 142 -2.37 -23.97 3.19
CA PHE A 142 -2.04 -22.64 2.68
C PHE A 142 -3.23 -21.70 2.83
N ASP A 143 -2.99 -20.53 3.39
CA ASP A 143 -4.00 -19.55 3.75
C ASP A 143 -3.44 -18.12 3.61
N CYS A 144 -4.20 -17.12 4.08
CA CYS A 144 -3.76 -15.72 4.06
C CYS A 144 -2.45 -15.51 4.83
N HIS A 145 -2.27 -16.20 5.97
CA HIS A 145 -1.10 -16.07 6.83
C HIS A 145 0.18 -16.62 6.21
N SER A 146 0.03 -17.56 5.27
CA SER A 146 1.13 -18.12 4.49
C SER A 146 1.86 -17.07 3.63
N CYS A 147 1.20 -15.96 3.31
CA CYS A 147 1.81 -14.80 2.64
C CYS A 147 1.97 -13.59 3.58
N HIS A 148 1.02 -13.40 4.50
CA HIS A 148 0.96 -12.21 5.35
C HIS A 148 1.00 -12.60 6.82
N ASP A 149 2.18 -12.48 7.46
CA ASP A 149 2.31 -12.66 8.90
C ASP A 149 1.50 -11.57 9.64
N PRO A 150 0.41 -11.89 10.34
CA PRO A 150 -0.44 -10.90 11.00
C PRO A 150 0.31 -10.13 12.08
N HIS A 151 1.40 -10.68 12.63
CA HIS A 151 2.23 -10.02 13.64
C HIS A 151 3.32 -9.13 13.05
N ALA A 152 3.46 -9.06 11.72
CA ALA A 152 4.46 -8.23 11.07
C ALA A 152 3.94 -7.53 9.81
N PHE A 153 2.68 -7.77 9.43
CA PHE A 153 2.11 -7.28 8.21
C PHE A 153 1.98 -5.76 8.28
N ARG A 154 2.50 -5.10 7.24
CA ARG A 154 2.37 -3.66 7.03
C ARG A 154 1.93 -3.41 5.60
N ALA A 155 0.80 -2.74 5.42
CA ALA A 155 0.41 -2.23 4.11
C ALA A 155 1.44 -1.20 3.61
N SER A 156 1.72 -1.21 2.31
CA SER A 156 2.54 -0.17 1.69
C SER A 156 1.77 1.15 1.67
N GLN A 157 2.45 2.26 1.96
CA GLN A 157 1.84 3.58 2.09
C GLN A 157 2.40 4.57 1.06
N VAL A 158 1.65 5.65 0.81
CA VAL A 158 2.12 6.78 0.00
C VAL A 158 3.33 7.41 0.70
N GLY A 159 4.42 7.62 -0.04
CA GLY A 159 5.70 8.13 0.51
C GLY A 159 6.73 7.05 0.83
N ASP A 160 6.35 5.77 0.83
CA ASP A 160 7.33 4.68 0.93
C ASP A 160 8.25 4.64 -0.30
N ASP A 161 9.53 4.31 -0.09
CA ASP A 161 10.47 4.05 -1.19
C ASP A 161 9.97 2.90 -2.06
N LEU A 162 9.76 3.14 -3.36
CA LEU A 162 9.28 2.12 -4.29
C LEU A 162 10.19 0.89 -4.31
N GLY A 163 11.51 1.08 -4.23
CA GLY A 163 12.45 -0.04 -4.19
C GLY A 163 12.25 -0.90 -2.94
N ALA A 164 11.98 -0.28 -1.79
CA ALA A 164 11.66 -0.97 -0.55
C ALA A 164 10.31 -1.71 -0.61
N ILE A 165 9.29 -1.14 -1.26
CA ILE A 165 8.02 -1.84 -1.54
C ILE A 165 8.30 -3.10 -2.38
N VAL A 166 9.02 -2.94 -3.49
CA VAL A 166 9.34 -4.07 -4.39
C VAL A 166 10.08 -5.18 -3.66
N ARG A 167 11.12 -4.84 -2.89
CA ARG A 167 11.90 -5.82 -2.12
C ARG A 167 11.03 -6.55 -1.09
N ARG A 168 10.20 -5.82 -0.34
CA ARG A 168 9.33 -6.39 0.70
C ARG A 168 8.28 -7.32 0.11
N ASP A 169 7.55 -6.85 -0.90
CA ASP A 169 6.49 -7.63 -1.56
C ASP A 169 7.07 -8.89 -2.24
N ASN A 170 8.26 -8.79 -2.85
CA ASN A 170 8.92 -9.95 -3.46
C ASN A 170 9.45 -10.93 -2.43
N GLN A 171 9.89 -10.47 -1.25
CA GLN A 171 10.44 -11.35 -0.22
C GLN A 171 9.43 -12.40 0.23
N THR A 172 8.16 -12.02 0.41
CA THR A 172 7.06 -12.94 0.72
C THR A 172 7.02 -14.14 -0.25
N CYS A 173 7.17 -13.87 -1.55
CA CYS A 173 7.22 -14.94 -2.55
C CYS A 173 8.50 -15.76 -2.44
N LEU A 174 9.63 -15.09 -2.23
CA LEU A 174 10.97 -15.70 -2.23
C LEU A 174 11.23 -16.59 -1.01
N ASP A 175 10.53 -16.39 0.11
CA ASP A 175 10.63 -17.26 1.29
C ASP A 175 10.36 -18.73 0.91
N CYS A 176 9.42 -18.97 -0.01
CA CYS A 176 9.13 -20.29 -0.58
C CYS A 176 9.76 -20.50 -1.97
N HIS A 177 9.74 -19.49 -2.83
CA HIS A 177 10.17 -19.57 -4.23
C HIS A 177 11.63 -19.17 -4.47
N HIS A 178 12.51 -19.16 -3.47
CA HIS A 178 13.92 -18.75 -3.58
C HIS A 178 14.67 -19.34 -4.79
N ARG A 179 14.33 -20.56 -5.25
CA ARG A 179 14.95 -21.20 -6.41
C ARG A 179 14.76 -20.43 -7.72
N VAL A 180 13.79 -19.54 -7.83
CA VAL A 180 13.59 -18.75 -9.05
C VAL A 180 14.73 -17.78 -9.30
N THR A 181 15.50 -17.39 -8.27
CA THR A 181 16.64 -16.47 -8.38
C THR A 181 17.90 -17.12 -8.93
N ASP A 182 17.96 -18.45 -8.91
CA ASP A 182 19.07 -19.23 -9.44
C ASP A 182 19.26 -18.91 -10.94
N PRO A 183 20.44 -18.38 -11.36
CA PRO A 183 20.70 -18.06 -12.75
C PRO A 183 20.74 -19.31 -13.64
N LEU A 184 20.94 -20.50 -13.08
CA LEU A 184 20.98 -21.76 -13.80
C LEU A 184 19.58 -22.38 -13.99
N ARG A 185 18.53 -21.83 -13.34
CA ARG A 185 17.15 -22.33 -13.45
C ARG A 185 16.33 -21.47 -14.41
N GLY A 186 15.76 -22.12 -15.43
CA GLY A 186 15.22 -21.46 -16.61
C GLY A 186 13.82 -20.84 -16.51
N SER A 187 13.12 -20.89 -15.36
CA SER A 187 11.71 -20.47 -15.29
C SER A 187 11.47 -19.00 -15.68
N HIS A 188 12.47 -18.14 -15.46
CA HIS A 188 12.47 -16.73 -15.86
C HIS A 188 13.51 -16.39 -16.95
N ALA A 189 14.06 -17.38 -17.65
CA ALA A 189 15.11 -17.17 -18.65
C ALA A 189 14.63 -16.34 -19.87
N TRP A 190 13.33 -16.28 -20.10
CA TRP A 190 12.72 -15.46 -21.15
C TRP A 190 12.78 -13.95 -20.84
N LEU A 191 12.97 -13.56 -19.58
CA LEU A 191 12.92 -12.17 -19.14
C LEU A 191 14.25 -11.46 -19.38
N PRO A 192 14.32 -10.44 -20.25
CA PRO A 192 15.55 -9.68 -20.48
C PRO A 192 15.96 -8.93 -19.21
N GLN A 193 17.28 -8.85 -18.92
CA GLN A 193 17.77 -8.16 -17.71
C GLN A 193 16.96 -8.53 -16.45
N ARG A 194 16.79 -9.83 -16.21
CA ARG A 194 15.95 -10.41 -15.16
C ARG A 194 16.12 -9.74 -13.80
N ASP A 195 17.36 -9.55 -13.37
CA ASP A 195 17.65 -9.02 -12.04
C ASP A 195 17.25 -7.54 -11.92
N ALA A 196 17.38 -6.77 -13.01
CA ALA A 196 16.90 -5.40 -13.06
C ALA A 196 15.36 -5.33 -13.01
N HIS A 197 14.67 -6.28 -13.65
CA HIS A 197 13.22 -6.39 -13.53
C HIS A 197 12.82 -6.69 -12.08
N TRP A 198 13.41 -7.68 -11.42
CA TRP A 198 13.05 -7.99 -10.03
C TRP A 198 13.36 -6.87 -9.03
N ALA A 199 14.35 -6.03 -9.33
CA ALA A 199 14.63 -4.84 -8.53
C ALA A 199 13.58 -3.72 -8.72
N ALA A 200 12.83 -3.73 -9.81
CA ALA A 200 11.95 -2.64 -10.23
C ALA A 200 10.46 -3.01 -10.29
N VAL A 201 10.10 -4.29 -10.40
CA VAL A 201 8.73 -4.80 -10.46
C VAL A 201 8.51 -5.93 -9.47
N ARG A 202 7.27 -6.06 -9.00
CA ARG A 202 6.89 -7.10 -8.05
C ARG A 202 6.54 -8.39 -8.77
N CYS A 203 6.71 -9.53 -8.11
CA CYS A 203 6.26 -10.83 -8.61
C CYS A 203 4.76 -10.77 -8.99
N ILE A 204 3.94 -10.16 -8.12
CA ILE A 204 2.49 -10.03 -8.34
C ILE A 204 2.15 -9.18 -9.57
N ASP A 205 2.98 -8.21 -9.97
CA ASP A 205 2.71 -7.40 -11.17
C ASP A 205 2.70 -8.26 -12.47
N CYS A 206 3.36 -9.42 -12.45
CA CYS A 206 3.34 -10.41 -13.53
C CYS A 206 2.41 -11.60 -13.23
N HIS A 207 2.32 -12.01 -11.96
CA HIS A 207 1.62 -13.23 -11.52
C HIS A 207 0.18 -12.99 -11.07
N THR A 208 -0.40 -11.81 -11.29
CA THR A 208 -1.83 -11.57 -11.04
C THR A 208 -2.51 -10.99 -12.28
N PRO A 209 -3.85 -11.11 -12.38
CA PRO A 209 -4.63 -10.35 -13.34
C PRO A 209 -4.43 -8.84 -13.17
N THR A 210 -4.64 -8.09 -14.24
CA THR A 210 -4.68 -6.62 -14.15
C THR A 210 -6.04 -6.20 -13.65
N THR A 211 -6.09 -5.66 -12.44
CA THR A 211 -7.29 -5.05 -11.87
C THR A 211 -6.92 -3.66 -11.33
N PRO A 212 -7.90 -2.76 -11.10
CA PRO A 212 -7.62 -1.44 -10.51
C PRO A 212 -6.96 -1.48 -9.13
N GLN A 213 -6.97 -2.63 -8.45
CA GLN A 213 -6.35 -2.87 -7.15
C GLN A 213 -5.39 -4.07 -7.24
N ALA A 214 -4.51 -4.24 -6.25
CA ALA A 214 -3.65 -5.42 -6.20
C ALA A 214 -4.53 -6.66 -6.01
N SER A 215 -4.51 -7.58 -6.96
CA SER A 215 -5.32 -8.79 -6.90
C SER A 215 -4.64 -9.87 -6.07
N HIS A 216 -5.44 -10.64 -5.33
CA HIS A 216 -4.96 -11.81 -4.58
C HIS A 216 -5.10 -13.13 -5.37
N GLN A 217 -5.56 -13.05 -6.62
CA GLN A 217 -5.59 -14.19 -7.53
C GLN A 217 -4.19 -14.44 -8.11
N ILE A 218 -3.35 -15.17 -7.38
CA ILE A 218 -2.05 -15.61 -7.87
C ILE A 218 -2.23 -16.64 -8.99
N LEU A 219 -1.74 -16.33 -10.18
CA LEU A 219 -1.80 -17.16 -11.36
C LEU A 219 -0.63 -18.15 -11.41
N ALA A 220 -0.87 -19.31 -12.06
CA ALA A 220 0.18 -20.26 -12.36
C ALA A 220 1.26 -19.63 -13.28
N ALA A 221 2.46 -20.20 -13.26
CA ALA A 221 3.59 -19.68 -14.04
C ALA A 221 3.31 -19.63 -15.56
N ALA A 222 2.48 -20.55 -16.07
CA ALA A 222 2.07 -20.59 -17.47
C ALA A 222 1.22 -19.37 -17.87
N ASP A 223 0.40 -18.88 -16.94
CA ASP A 223 -0.58 -17.81 -17.15
C ASP A 223 -0.06 -16.43 -16.72
N SER A 224 1.15 -16.38 -16.17
CA SER A 224 1.85 -15.13 -15.86
C SER A 224 2.01 -14.25 -17.11
N SER A 225 1.97 -12.93 -16.91
CA SER A 225 2.13 -11.97 -18.00
C SER A 225 3.56 -11.98 -18.54
N LYS A 226 3.69 -12.44 -19.80
CA LYS A 226 4.94 -12.37 -20.59
C LYS A 226 4.89 -11.27 -21.66
N ARG A 227 3.82 -10.47 -21.69
CA ARG A 227 3.59 -9.44 -22.70
C ARG A 227 4.29 -8.16 -22.29
N CYS A 228 5.47 -7.89 -22.84
CA CYS A 228 6.27 -6.70 -22.51
C CYS A 228 5.47 -5.38 -22.60
N VAL A 229 4.58 -5.28 -23.60
CA VAL A 229 3.72 -4.11 -23.83
C VAL A 229 2.72 -3.84 -22.70
N ALA A 230 2.39 -4.83 -21.86
CA ALA A 230 1.53 -4.63 -20.70
C ALA A 230 2.20 -3.74 -19.63
N CYS A 231 3.53 -3.71 -19.60
CA CYS A 231 4.33 -2.95 -18.64
C CYS A 231 5.04 -1.75 -19.30
N HIS A 232 5.42 -1.86 -20.57
CA HIS A 232 6.14 -0.83 -21.33
C HIS A 232 5.24 -0.03 -22.29
N SER A 233 3.99 0.24 -21.89
CA SER A 233 3.08 1.15 -22.60
C SER A 233 2.69 2.35 -21.73
N ARG A 234 2.03 3.35 -22.33
CA ARG A 234 1.54 4.54 -21.62
C ARG A 234 0.54 4.18 -20.52
N ASP A 235 -0.38 3.26 -20.84
CA ASP A 235 -1.38 2.73 -19.92
C ASP A 235 -0.94 1.36 -19.40
N SER A 236 0.23 1.36 -18.74
CA SER A 236 0.79 0.12 -18.19
C SER A 236 0.06 -0.31 -16.92
N ARG A 237 0.03 -1.62 -16.68
CA ARG A 237 -0.47 -2.19 -15.41
C ARG A 237 0.28 -1.68 -14.17
N LEU A 238 1.53 -1.24 -14.35
CA LEU A 238 2.35 -0.70 -13.26
C LEU A 238 1.76 0.62 -12.72
N ARG A 239 1.03 1.38 -13.55
CA ARG A 239 0.42 2.64 -13.15
C ARG A 239 -0.70 2.46 -12.12
N GLU A 240 -1.50 1.41 -12.29
CA GLU A 240 -2.62 1.07 -11.39
C GLU A 240 -2.14 0.27 -10.16
N GLY A 241 -1.07 -0.51 -10.32
CA GLY A 241 -0.44 -1.27 -9.24
C GLY A 241 0.66 -0.49 -8.50
N LEU A 242 1.93 -0.77 -8.82
CA LEU A 242 3.10 -0.29 -8.08
C LEU A 242 3.23 1.25 -8.04
N TYR A 243 3.00 1.93 -9.15
CA TYR A 243 3.25 3.38 -9.25
C TYR A 243 2.11 4.24 -8.68
N ARG A 244 1.00 3.65 -8.24
CA ARG A 244 -0.08 4.39 -7.56
C ARG A 244 0.44 5.17 -6.34
N TYR A 245 1.43 4.63 -5.62
CA TYR A 245 2.04 5.29 -4.46
C TYR A 245 2.85 6.52 -4.85
N ARG A 246 3.52 6.50 -6.01
CA ARG A 246 4.26 7.66 -6.54
C ARG A 246 3.31 8.73 -7.08
N LEU A 247 2.28 8.34 -7.85
CA LEU A 247 1.30 9.31 -8.36
C LEU A 247 0.57 10.05 -7.22
N ALA A 248 0.17 9.33 -6.17
CA ALA A 248 -0.46 9.93 -5.00
C ALA A 248 0.49 10.88 -4.26
N GLN A 249 1.78 10.52 -4.13
CA GLN A 249 2.80 11.37 -3.52
C GLN A 249 3.05 12.64 -4.34
N ASP A 250 3.20 12.51 -5.66
CA ASP A 250 3.42 13.66 -6.56
C ASP A 250 2.29 14.68 -6.48
N GLN A 251 1.04 14.20 -6.41
CA GLN A 251 -0.14 15.05 -6.24
C GLN A 251 -0.13 15.77 -4.88
N ALA A 252 0.21 15.06 -3.81
CA ALA A 252 0.27 15.62 -2.45
C ALA A 252 1.35 16.69 -2.31
N GLU A 253 2.53 16.48 -2.90
CA GLU A 253 3.68 17.37 -2.75
C GLU A 253 3.65 18.58 -3.69
N HIS A 254 3.13 18.43 -4.92
CA HIS A 254 3.31 19.44 -5.98
C HIS A 254 2.00 20.03 -6.52
N GLY A 255 0.84 19.55 -6.03
CA GLY A 255 -0.47 20.01 -6.46
C GLY A 255 -0.89 19.50 -7.84
N TRP A 256 -2.21 19.54 -8.10
CA TRP A 256 -2.83 18.88 -9.25
C TRP A 256 -2.37 19.42 -10.61
N LEU A 257 -2.17 20.74 -10.75
CA LEU A 257 -1.74 21.37 -12.00
C LEU A 257 -0.32 20.94 -12.41
N THR A 258 0.58 20.86 -11.44
CA THR A 258 1.98 20.51 -11.68
C THR A 258 2.12 19.02 -11.96
N SER A 259 1.31 18.17 -11.32
CA SER A 259 1.24 16.72 -11.57
C SER A 259 0.72 16.38 -12.97
N LEU A 260 -0.17 17.20 -13.56
CA LEU A 260 -0.64 17.01 -14.95
C LEU A 260 0.44 17.31 -16.01
N VAL A 261 1.29 18.31 -15.75
CA VAL A 261 2.41 18.68 -16.65
C VAL A 261 3.60 17.75 -16.43
N ARG A 262 3.92 17.47 -15.17
CA ARG A 262 4.90 16.48 -14.71
C ARG A 262 4.21 15.14 -14.49
N ASN A 263 3.48 14.69 -15.50
CA ASN A 263 2.92 13.34 -15.49
C ASN A 263 4.09 12.38 -15.63
N ASP A 264 4.72 12.03 -14.50
CA ASP A 264 5.81 11.04 -14.39
C ASP A 264 5.25 9.63 -14.51
N ALA A 265 4.31 9.44 -15.46
CA ALA A 265 4.07 8.17 -16.10
C ALA A 265 5.37 7.77 -16.82
N TYR A 266 6.32 7.31 -16.01
CA TYR A 266 7.60 6.79 -16.38
C TYR A 266 7.34 5.64 -17.34
N ILE A 267 7.42 5.91 -18.64
CA ILE A 267 7.53 4.86 -19.63
C ILE A 267 8.93 4.30 -19.43
N VAL A 268 8.99 3.17 -18.71
CA VAL A 268 10.22 2.43 -18.43
C VAL A 268 10.97 2.23 -19.75
N GLY A 269 12.11 2.92 -19.91
CA GLY A 269 12.94 2.87 -21.11
C GLY A 269 12.99 4.16 -21.97
N MET A 270 12.18 5.18 -21.69
CA MET A 270 12.43 6.52 -22.24
C MET A 270 13.32 7.32 -21.28
N SER A 271 14.52 7.68 -21.73
CA SER A 271 15.33 8.70 -21.06
C SER A 271 14.63 10.04 -21.21
N ARG A 272 13.77 10.40 -20.25
CA ARG A 272 13.19 11.74 -20.19
C ARG A 272 14.33 12.70 -19.83
N SER A 273 14.76 13.51 -20.79
CA SER A 273 15.76 14.56 -20.54
C SER A 273 15.00 15.82 -20.12
N PRO A 274 15.16 16.33 -18.88
CA PRO A 274 14.48 17.54 -18.43
C PRO A 274 14.74 18.73 -19.36
N LEU A 275 15.90 18.76 -20.00
CA LEU A 275 16.28 19.77 -20.98
C LEU A 275 15.43 19.69 -22.25
N LEU A 276 15.20 18.49 -22.79
CA LEU A 276 14.41 18.31 -24.01
C LEU A 276 12.94 18.64 -23.79
N ASP A 277 12.41 18.34 -22.60
CA ASP A 277 11.05 18.70 -22.22
C ASP A 277 10.89 20.23 -22.10
N ALA A 278 11.84 20.89 -21.43
CA ALA A 278 11.85 22.35 -21.32
C ALA A 278 11.96 23.02 -22.69
N LEU A 279 12.83 22.52 -23.57
CA LEU A 279 12.97 23.03 -24.94
C LEU A 279 11.68 22.83 -25.75
N SER A 280 11.04 21.67 -25.64
CA SER A 280 9.79 21.37 -26.34
C SER A 280 8.66 22.30 -25.91
N LEU A 281 8.54 22.58 -24.61
CA LEU A 281 7.58 23.54 -24.07
C LEU A 281 7.90 24.97 -24.49
N ALA A 282 9.17 25.37 -24.52
CA ALA A 282 9.59 26.68 -24.99
C ALA A 282 9.23 26.89 -26.47
N ILE A 283 9.44 25.88 -27.31
CA ILE A 283 9.05 25.91 -28.74
C ILE A 283 7.53 26.04 -28.87
N LEU A 284 6.75 25.26 -28.11
CA LEU A 284 5.29 25.35 -28.14
C LEU A 284 4.80 26.74 -27.73
N ALA A 285 5.37 27.33 -26.67
CA ALA A 285 5.05 28.67 -26.21
C ALA A 285 5.39 29.73 -27.28
N LEU A 286 6.53 29.58 -27.96
CA LEU A 286 6.94 30.46 -29.06
C LEU A 286 5.93 30.39 -30.23
N VAL A 287 5.52 29.18 -30.62
CA VAL A 287 4.52 28.99 -31.68
C VAL A 287 3.20 29.64 -31.31
N ALA A 288 2.71 29.43 -30.08
CA ALA A 288 1.49 30.06 -29.59
C ALA A 288 1.59 31.59 -29.59
N LEU A 289 2.74 32.14 -29.18
CA LEU A 289 3.02 33.58 -29.21
C LEU A 289 2.98 34.14 -30.64
N VAL A 290 3.60 33.46 -31.60
CA VAL A 290 3.60 33.88 -33.02
C VAL A 290 2.18 33.89 -33.57
N ILE A 291 1.37 32.86 -33.28
CA ILE A 291 -0.03 32.80 -33.69
C ILE A 291 -0.82 33.95 -33.06
N ALA A 292 -0.64 34.21 -31.77
CA ALA A 292 -1.31 35.29 -31.05
C ALA A 292 -0.94 36.68 -31.61
N LEU A 293 0.35 36.94 -31.86
CA LEU A 293 0.83 38.17 -32.45
C LEU A 293 0.30 38.37 -33.87
N HIS A 294 0.30 37.31 -34.69
CA HIS A 294 -0.26 37.35 -36.03
C HIS A 294 -1.77 37.64 -36.01
N GLY A 295 -2.52 36.95 -35.14
CA GLY A 295 -3.95 37.18 -34.94
C GLY A 295 -4.26 38.60 -34.45
N TYR A 296 -3.48 39.11 -33.51
CA TYR A 296 -3.62 40.47 -33.01
C TYR A 296 -3.30 41.53 -34.09
N GLY A 297 -2.27 41.29 -34.90
CA GLY A 297 -1.94 42.13 -36.05
C GLY A 297 -3.08 42.21 -37.06
N ARG A 298 -3.66 41.05 -37.43
CA ARG A 298 -4.84 40.98 -38.30
C ARG A 298 -6.03 41.75 -37.72
N TYR A 299 -6.32 41.56 -36.43
CA TYR A 299 -7.40 42.26 -35.73
C TYR A 299 -7.20 43.78 -35.76
N ARG A 300 -5.99 44.26 -35.45
CA ARG A 300 -5.66 45.69 -35.47
C ARG A 300 -5.80 46.31 -36.86
N LEU A 301 -5.41 45.61 -37.92
CA LEU A 301 -5.55 46.09 -39.30
C LEU A 301 -7.02 46.20 -39.71
N ALA A 302 -7.83 45.19 -39.39
CA ALA A 302 -9.27 45.21 -39.65
C ALA A 302 -9.98 46.34 -38.89
N ARG A 303 -9.55 46.63 -37.67
CA ARG A 303 -10.09 47.72 -36.86
C ARG A 303 -9.75 49.10 -37.44
N ARG A 304 -8.51 49.31 -37.92
CA ARG A 304 -8.10 50.56 -38.58
C ARG A 304 -8.82 50.81 -39.91
N ARG A 305 -9.09 49.77 -40.71
CA ARG A 305 -9.91 49.92 -41.93
C ARG A 305 -11.33 50.40 -41.62
N LYS A 306 -11.97 49.86 -40.58
CA LYS A 306 -13.30 50.32 -40.13
C LYS A 306 -13.31 51.76 -39.59
N GLU A 307 -12.20 52.25 -39.07
CA GLU A 307 -12.06 53.65 -38.63
C GLU A 307 -11.83 54.62 -39.79
N ASN A 308 -11.16 54.20 -40.87
CA ASN A 308 -10.95 55.03 -42.07
C ASN A 308 -12.15 55.09 -43.03
N ASP A 309 -13.06 54.11 -42.96
CA ASP A 309 -14.31 54.08 -43.77
C ASP A 309 -15.49 54.81 -43.08
N ARG A 310 -15.24 55.52 -41.97
CA ARG A 310 -16.19 56.39 -41.25
C ARG A 310 -15.77 57.85 -41.38
#